data_AF-A0A969QNM3-F1
#
_entry.id   AF-A0A969QNM3-F1
#
_cell.length_a   1.000
_cell.length_b   1.000
_cell.length_c   1.000
_cell.angle_alpha   90.00
_cell.angle_beta   90.00
_cell.angle_gamma   90.00
#
_symmetry.space_group_name_H-M   'P 1'
#
loop_
_entity.id
_entity.type
_entity.pdbx_description
1 polymer ?
#
loop_
_entity_poly.entity_id
_entity_poly.type
_entity_poly.pdbx_seq_one_letter_code
_entity_poly.pdbx_strand_id
1 'polypeptide(L)'
;GRNDLVVAKVARDAETIAFYAQTRQPLTPHTDPQWMWLLIDADKNPATGWEGYDYILNRTIDGQHTWLEKKYRRLDLGKSRASRTRDRRQPAHASCAAHCSRSACGRYHFSRLQWWDHAQKTGDIMDVYISGDAAPDARFNYRYSTAADRRAN
;
A
#
# COMPACT_ATOMS: atom_id res chain seq x y z
N GLY A 1 1.08 -7.73 14.39
CA GLY A 1 1.91 -8.49 13.44
C GLY A 1 3.36 -8.04 13.52
N ARG A 2 4.15 -8.35 12.48
CA ARG A 2 5.57 -8.00 12.40
C ARG A 2 5.79 -6.50 12.22
N ASN A 3 4.89 -5.85 11.47
CA ASN A 3 4.86 -4.41 11.25
C ASN A 3 3.47 -3.90 11.69
N ASP A 4 3.32 -3.49 12.94
CA ASP A 4 2.05 -2.93 13.46
C ASP A 4 1.83 -1.51 12.91
N LEU A 5 1.00 -1.34 11.88
CA LEU A 5 0.68 -0.02 11.32
C LEU A 5 -0.19 0.81 12.29
N VAL A 6 0.28 2.01 12.62
CA VAL A 6 -0.42 2.96 13.50
C VAL A 6 -0.92 4.20 12.75
N VAL A 7 -0.32 4.52 11.60
CA VAL A 7 -0.77 5.63 10.75
C VAL A 7 -0.65 5.22 9.29
N ALA A 8 -1.71 5.49 8.52
CA ALA A 8 -1.68 5.46 7.06
C ALA A 8 -2.07 6.86 6.54
N LYS A 9 -1.28 7.40 5.62
CA LYS A 9 -1.57 8.67 4.94
C LYS A 9 -1.47 8.48 3.43
N VAL A 10 -2.31 9.23 2.73
CA VAL A 10 -2.20 9.35 1.27
C VAL A 10 -2.15 10.82 0.91
N ALA A 11 -1.17 11.18 0.09
CA ALA A 11 -1.07 12.48 -0.53
C ALA A 11 -1.18 12.32 -2.05
N ARG A 12 -1.66 13.35 -2.73
CA ARG A 12 -1.69 13.38 -4.19
C ARG A 12 -1.42 14.79 -4.69
N ASP A 13 -0.79 14.89 -5.84
CA ASP A 13 -0.66 16.12 -6.61
C ASP A 13 -1.18 15.89 -8.05
N ALA A 14 -0.81 16.78 -8.98
CA ALA A 14 -1.25 16.69 -10.37
C ALA A 14 -0.72 15.44 -11.09
N GLU A 15 0.44 14.92 -10.67
CA GLU A 15 1.25 13.94 -11.37
C GLU A 15 1.44 12.65 -10.56
N THR A 16 1.47 12.73 -9.24
CA THR A 16 1.83 11.63 -8.34
C THR A 16 0.82 11.41 -7.22
N ILE A 17 0.73 10.15 -6.79
CA ILE A 17 0.07 9.73 -5.55
C ILE A 17 1.15 9.12 -4.67
N ALA A 18 1.22 9.58 -3.41
CA ALA A 18 2.17 9.12 -2.42
C ALA A 18 1.44 8.42 -1.27
N PHE A 19 1.91 7.23 -0.92
CA PHE A 19 1.40 6.44 0.19
C PHE A 19 2.43 6.42 1.31
N TYR A 20 1.97 6.63 2.54
CA TYR A 20 2.78 6.63 3.74
C TYR A 20 2.17 5.71 4.78
N ALA A 21 2.98 4.79 5.30
CA ALA A 21 2.64 3.96 6.44
C ALA A 21 3.66 4.21 7.57
N GLN A 22 3.18 4.24 8.80
CA GLN A 22 3.99 4.34 10.01
C GLN A 22 3.69 3.17 10.93
N THR A 23 4.72 2.53 11.45
CA THR A 23 4.59 1.40 12.37
C THR A 23 4.92 1.77 13.80
N ARG A 24 4.32 1.07 14.77
CA ARG A 24 4.57 1.27 16.21
C ARG A 24 6.03 0.97 16.59
N GLN A 25 6.58 -0.08 15.99
CA GLN A 25 7.96 -0.53 16.16
C GLN A 25 8.77 -0.24 14.88
N PRO A 26 10.11 -0.28 14.91
CA PRO A 26 10.92 -0.16 13.70
C PRO A 26 10.50 -1.17 12.62
N LEU A 27 10.41 -0.71 11.37
CA LEU A 27 10.08 -1.54 10.21
C LEU A 27 11.12 -2.65 10.05
N THR A 28 10.64 -3.84 9.71
CA THR A 28 11.54 -4.91 9.25
C THR A 28 12.23 -4.53 7.94
N PRO A 29 13.35 -5.21 7.58
CA PRO A 29 14.10 -4.87 6.38
C PRO A 29 13.26 -4.98 5.10
N HIS A 30 13.36 -3.95 4.24
CA HIS A 30 12.62 -3.89 2.98
C HIS A 30 13.05 -4.89 1.91
N THR A 31 14.09 -5.68 2.20
CA THR A 31 14.61 -6.76 1.37
C THR A 31 13.94 -8.10 1.67
N ASP A 32 13.10 -8.18 2.70
CA ASP A 32 12.36 -9.39 3.00
C ASP A 32 11.32 -9.65 1.88
N PRO A 33 11.24 -10.88 1.32
CA PRO A 33 10.38 -11.15 0.16
C PRO A 33 8.88 -10.93 0.41
N GLN A 34 8.46 -10.96 1.68
CA GLN A 34 7.07 -10.80 2.11
C GLN A 34 6.89 -9.42 2.75
N TRP A 35 7.80 -8.49 2.45
CA TRP A 35 7.80 -7.16 3.02
C TRP A 35 6.83 -6.23 2.32
N MET A 36 5.81 -5.94 3.12
CA MET A 36 4.75 -4.98 3.01
C MET A 36 4.22 -4.67 1.60
N TRP A 37 3.09 -5.29 1.29
CA TRP A 37 2.26 -5.03 0.13
C TRP A 37 1.24 -3.93 0.41
N LEU A 38 0.93 -3.16 -0.63
CA LEU A 38 -0.19 -2.22 -0.65
C LEU A 38 -1.13 -2.62 -1.78
N LEU A 39 -2.34 -3.04 -1.42
CA LEU A 39 -3.43 -3.32 -2.34
C LEU A 39 -4.23 -2.04 -2.59
N ILE A 40 -4.59 -1.78 -3.85
CA ILE A 40 -5.27 -0.55 -4.27
C ILE A 40 -6.43 -0.88 -5.21
N ASP A 41 -7.64 -0.47 -4.82
CA ASP A 41 -8.84 -0.38 -5.66
C ASP A 41 -8.90 1.04 -6.27
N ALA A 42 -8.80 1.11 -7.59
CA ALA A 42 -8.68 2.35 -8.34
C ALA A 42 -9.94 2.76 -9.11
N ASP A 43 -10.95 1.91 -9.17
CA ASP A 43 -12.16 2.12 -9.97
C ASP A 43 -13.47 1.95 -9.18
N LYS A 44 -13.40 1.63 -7.88
CA LYS A 44 -14.53 1.36 -6.98
C LYS A 44 -15.36 0.15 -7.38
N ASN A 45 -14.89 -0.67 -8.32
CA ASN A 45 -15.65 -1.80 -8.84
C ASN A 45 -15.11 -3.11 -8.25
N PRO A 46 -15.83 -3.76 -7.32
CA PRO A 46 -15.36 -5.02 -6.74
C PRO A 46 -15.31 -6.18 -7.75
N ALA A 47 -15.91 -6.03 -8.94
CA ALA A 47 -15.86 -7.03 -10.00
C ALA A 47 -14.61 -6.93 -10.89
N THR A 48 -13.80 -5.87 -10.74
CA THR A 48 -12.52 -5.70 -11.43
C THR A 48 -11.36 -6.00 -10.49
N GLY A 49 -10.17 -6.15 -11.07
CA GLY A 49 -8.98 -6.51 -10.29
C GLY A 49 -8.99 -7.95 -9.76
N TRP A 50 -7.95 -8.27 -8.99
CA TRP A 50 -7.90 -9.50 -8.21
C TRP A 50 -8.53 -9.20 -6.85
N GLU A 51 -9.64 -9.88 -6.53
CA GLU A 51 -10.37 -9.69 -5.27
C GLU A 51 -10.84 -8.24 -5.00
N GLY A 52 -11.13 -7.49 -6.07
CA GLY A 52 -11.54 -6.09 -6.01
C GLY A 52 -10.37 -5.08 -5.99
N TYR A 53 -9.12 -5.56 -6.07
CA TYR A 53 -7.93 -4.71 -6.12
C TYR A 53 -7.31 -4.69 -7.53
N ASP A 54 -7.19 -3.50 -8.10
CA ASP A 54 -6.60 -3.28 -9.42
C ASP A 54 -5.07 -3.37 -9.40
N TYR A 55 -4.46 -2.89 -8.32
CA TYR A 55 -3.02 -2.79 -8.19
C TYR A 55 -2.50 -3.38 -6.90
N ILE A 56 -1.28 -3.91 -6.97
CA ILE A 56 -0.50 -4.31 -5.81
C ILE A 56 0.90 -3.70 -5.88
N LEU A 57 1.32 -3.07 -4.80
CA LEU A 57 2.68 -2.58 -4.62
C LEU A 57 3.52 -3.64 -3.92
N ASN A 58 4.81 -3.74 -4.28
CA ASN A 58 5.81 -4.57 -3.59
C ASN A 58 5.52 -6.07 -3.55
N ARG A 59 4.66 -6.58 -4.43
CA ARG A 59 4.43 -8.04 -4.56
C ARG A 59 5.70 -8.81 -4.90
N THR A 60 6.65 -8.19 -5.62
CA THR A 60 8.03 -8.69 -5.69
C THR A 60 8.98 -7.65 -5.15
N ILE A 61 9.89 -8.12 -4.30
CA ILE A 61 10.97 -7.36 -3.69
C ILE A 61 12.29 -7.81 -4.32
N ASP A 62 13.02 -6.88 -4.93
CA ASP A 62 14.38 -7.08 -5.45
C ASP A 62 15.45 -6.37 -4.60
N GLY A 63 15.02 -5.74 -3.50
CA GLY A 63 15.86 -4.97 -2.58
C GLY A 63 16.34 -3.62 -3.12
N GLN A 64 15.95 -3.21 -4.32
CA GLN A 64 16.42 -1.99 -4.97
C GLN A 64 15.28 -1.06 -5.37
N HIS A 65 14.17 -1.60 -5.87
CA HIS A 65 13.05 -0.84 -6.44
C HIS A 65 11.74 -1.10 -5.71
N THR A 66 10.85 -0.13 -5.82
CA THR A 66 9.43 -0.29 -5.49
C THR A 66 8.67 -0.58 -6.76
N TRP A 67 7.91 -1.66 -6.76
CA TRP A 67 7.21 -2.14 -7.96
C TRP A 67 5.70 -2.00 -7.80
N LEU A 68 5.04 -1.49 -8.84
CA LEU A 68 3.59 -1.52 -8.96
C LEU A 68 3.18 -2.55 -10.01
N GLU A 69 2.29 -3.45 -9.64
CA GLU A 69 1.78 -4.48 -10.54
C GLU A 69 0.28 -4.29 -10.78
N LYS A 70 -0.12 -4.48 -12.05
CA LYS A 70 -1.51 -4.53 -12.50
C LYS A 70 -1.71 -5.74 -13.39
N LYS A 71 -2.48 -6.74 -12.94
CA LYS A 71 -2.71 -8.02 -13.65
C LYS A 71 -1.39 -8.70 -14.06
N TYR A 72 -0.93 -8.44 -15.29
CA TYR A 72 0.30 -8.99 -15.88
C TYR A 72 1.35 -7.93 -16.25
N ARG A 73 1.06 -6.64 -15.99
CA ARG A 73 1.97 -5.54 -16.25
C ARG A 73 2.62 -5.10 -14.95
N ARG A 74 3.92 -4.86 -15.01
CA ARG A 74 4.74 -4.37 -13.90
C ARG A 74 5.34 -3.03 -14.29
N LEU A 75 5.26 -2.07 -13.38
CA LEU A 75 5.83 -0.74 -13.53
C LEU A 75 6.82 -0.51 -12.39
N ASP A 76 8.04 -0.13 -12.77
CA ASP A 76 9.05 0.34 -11.83
C ASP A 76 8.68 1.75 -11.36
N LEU A 77 8.57 1.94 -10.04
CA LEU A 77 8.31 3.24 -9.43
C LEU A 77 9.59 3.93 -8.94
N GLY A 78 10.75 3.33 -9.20
CA GLY A 78 12.06 3.80 -8.78
C GLY A 78 12.53 3.21 -7.46
N LYS A 79 13.65 3.72 -6.97
CA LYS A 79 14.35 3.15 -5.82
C LYS A 79 13.48 3.10 -4.55
N SER A 80 13.53 1.98 -3.83
CA SER A 80 12.84 1.81 -2.56
C SER A 80 13.30 2.87 -1.55
N ARG A 81 12.35 3.60 -0.97
CA ARG A 81 12.63 4.63 0.05
C ARG A 81 11.98 4.25 1.38
N ALA A 82 12.58 3.29 2.07
CA ALA A 82 12.32 3.11 3.49
C ALA A 82 13.08 4.21 4.25
N SER A 83 12.35 5.15 4.86
CA SER A 83 12.97 6.25 5.60
C SER A 83 12.62 6.13 7.08
N ARG A 84 13.65 6.18 7.94
CA ARG A 84 13.43 6.32 9.38
C ARG A 84 13.07 7.77 9.65
N THR A 85 11.78 8.06 9.81
CA THR A 85 11.35 9.37 10.28
C THR A 85 11.58 9.43 11.79
N ARG A 86 12.64 10.13 12.20
CA ARG A 86 12.85 10.46 13.61
C ARG A 86 11.98 11.66 13.93
N ASP A 87 10.69 11.44 14.21
CA ASP A 87 9.88 12.50 14.80
C ASP A 87 10.43 12.78 16.21
N ARG A 88 10.89 14.01 16.47
CA ARG A 88 11.46 14.39 17.78
C ARG A 88 10.44 14.32 18.92
N ARG A 89 9.14 14.15 18.62
CA ARG A 89 8.05 14.13 19.61
C ARG A 89 7.40 12.76 19.83
N GLN A 90 7.83 11.70 19.13
CA GLN A 90 7.32 10.33 19.30
C GLN A 90 8.49 9.33 19.33
N PRO A 91 8.34 8.13 19.94
CA PRO A 91 9.33 7.09 19.80
C PRO A 91 9.63 6.82 18.32
N ALA A 92 10.84 6.37 18.01
CA ALA A 92 11.32 6.24 16.63
C ALA A 92 10.46 5.25 15.81
N HIS A 93 9.42 5.76 15.17
CA HIS A 93 8.58 5.00 14.25
C HIS A 93 9.27 4.96 12.89
N ALA A 94 9.10 3.86 12.16
CA ALA A 94 9.64 3.72 10.82
C ALA A 94 8.53 3.97 9.79
N SER A 95 8.90 4.56 8.66
CA SER A 95 7.96 4.90 7.61
C SER A 95 8.40 4.41 6.23
N CYS A 96 7.44 3.92 5.45
CA CYS A 96 7.64 3.71 4.01
C CYS A 96 6.92 4.80 3.24
N ALA A 97 7.55 5.28 2.17
CA ALA A 97 6.90 6.13 1.18
C ALA A 97 6.95 5.44 -0.18
N ALA A 98 5.80 5.30 -0.83
CA ALA A 98 5.68 4.80 -2.20
C ALA A 98 5.03 5.86 -3.08
N HIS A 99 5.58 6.09 -4.28
CA HIS A 99 5.09 7.09 -5.23
C HIS A 99 4.63 6.41 -6.51
N CYS A 100 3.40 6.66 -6.94
CA CYS A 100 2.86 6.18 -8.21
C CYS A 100 2.49 7.36 -9.11
N SER A 101 2.80 7.29 -10.41
CA SER A 101 2.29 8.27 -11.36
C SER A 101 0.78 8.11 -11.53
N ARG A 102 0.08 9.22 -11.66
CA ARG A 102 -1.39 9.23 -11.74
C ARG A 102 -1.92 8.58 -13.02
N SER A 103 -1.13 8.57 -14.08
CA SER A 103 -1.45 7.82 -15.31
C SER A 103 -1.38 6.30 -15.09
N ALA A 104 -0.47 5.83 -14.22
CA ALA A 104 -0.30 4.41 -13.92
C ALA A 104 -1.34 3.88 -12.93
N CYS A 105 -1.67 4.62 -11.87
CA CYS A 105 -2.64 4.21 -10.85
C CYS A 105 -4.12 4.45 -11.23
N GLY A 106 -4.40 4.69 -12.51
CA GLY A 106 -5.75 4.98 -13.02
C GLY A 106 -6.11 6.46 -12.89
N ARG A 107 -6.76 6.97 -13.94
CA ARG A 107 -7.32 8.32 -13.97
C ARG A 107 -8.39 8.45 -12.87
N TYR A 108 -7.97 8.98 -11.73
CA TYR A 108 -8.74 9.78 -10.77
C TYR A 108 -9.55 9.13 -9.64
N HIS A 109 -9.65 7.81 -9.48
CA HIS A 109 -10.57 7.26 -8.46
C HIS A 109 -10.01 6.13 -7.59
N PHE A 110 -8.76 6.26 -7.09
CA PHE A 110 -8.36 5.38 -5.98
C PHE A 110 -9.24 5.65 -4.76
N SER A 111 -9.82 4.57 -4.25
CA SER A 111 -10.94 4.66 -3.33
C SER A 111 -10.73 3.83 -2.08
N ARG A 112 -10.13 2.65 -2.25
CA ARG A 112 -9.89 1.70 -1.17
C ARG A 112 -8.46 1.21 -1.25
N LEU A 113 -7.88 1.05 -0.07
CA LEU A 113 -6.51 0.58 0.08
C LEU A 113 -6.38 -0.27 1.33
N GLN A 114 -5.50 -1.26 1.24
CA GLN A 114 -5.22 -2.17 2.33
C GLN A 114 -3.73 -2.53 2.34
N TRP A 115 -3.13 -2.46 3.52
CA TRP A 115 -1.73 -2.83 3.75
C TRP A 115 -1.64 -4.24 4.27
N TRP A 116 -0.74 -5.04 3.71
CA TRP A 116 -0.52 -6.43 4.09
C TRP A 116 0.96 -6.62 4.37
N ASP A 117 1.34 -7.16 5.53
CA ASP A 117 2.73 -7.53 5.81
C ASP A 117 2.84 -9.03 6.09
N HIS A 118 3.92 -9.63 5.60
CA HIS A 118 4.26 -11.03 5.89
C HIS A 118 3.21 -12.06 5.44
N ALA A 119 2.45 -11.74 4.39
CA ALA A 119 1.61 -12.71 3.69
C ALA A 119 2.50 -13.78 3.03
N GLN A 120 2.18 -15.05 3.27
CA GLN A 120 2.96 -16.22 2.85
C GLN A 120 2.47 -16.80 1.53
N LYS A 121 1.16 -16.77 1.29
CA LYS A 121 0.52 -17.38 0.12
C LYS A 121 -0.01 -16.32 -0.82
N THR A 122 0.86 -15.88 -1.73
CA THR A 122 0.50 -14.94 -2.79
C THR A 122 -0.64 -15.50 -3.65
N GLY A 123 -1.78 -14.80 -3.64
CA GLY A 123 -2.98 -15.22 -4.40
C GLY A 123 -4.05 -15.93 -3.57
N ASP A 124 -3.76 -16.27 -2.32
CA ASP A 124 -4.76 -16.67 -1.34
C ASP A 124 -5.07 -15.48 -0.43
N ILE A 125 -6.23 -14.89 -0.64
CA ILE A 125 -6.65 -13.73 0.13
C ILE A 125 -7.08 -14.07 1.57
N MET A 126 -7.31 -15.34 1.87
CA MET A 126 -7.58 -15.79 3.24
C MET A 126 -6.31 -15.95 4.05
N ASP A 127 -5.14 -15.96 3.39
CA ASP A 127 -3.85 -16.09 4.07
C ASP A 127 -3.62 -14.98 5.09
N VAL A 128 -4.15 -13.77 4.86
CA VAL A 128 -4.04 -12.65 5.80
C VAL A 128 -4.65 -12.90 7.18
N TYR A 129 -5.57 -13.87 7.30
CA TYR A 129 -6.17 -14.27 8.57
C TYR A 129 -5.36 -15.32 9.33
N ILE A 130 -4.45 -15.99 8.62
CA ILE A 130 -3.67 -17.12 9.14
C ILE A 130 -2.22 -16.69 9.34
N SER A 131 -1.70 -15.93 8.39
CA SER A 131 -0.32 -15.51 8.25
C SER A 131 -0.26 -14.00 8.00
N GLY A 132 0.70 -13.35 8.67
CA GLY A 132 0.96 -11.94 8.46
C GLY A 132 0.05 -11.00 9.23
N ASP A 133 -0.09 -9.79 8.71
CA ASP A 133 -0.86 -8.71 9.32
C ASP A 133 -1.52 -7.86 8.24
N ALA A 134 -2.71 -7.32 8.52
CA ALA A 134 -3.43 -6.42 7.64
C ALA A 134 -3.81 -5.13 8.36
N ALA A 135 -3.67 -4.01 7.65
CA ALA A 135 -4.17 -2.73 8.10
C ALA A 135 -5.05 -2.07 7.01
N PRO A 136 -6.34 -1.83 7.28
CA PRO A 136 -7.06 -2.23 8.49
C PRO A 136 -7.32 -3.75 8.51
N ASP A 137 -7.64 -4.28 9.69
CA ASP A 137 -7.77 -5.72 9.94
C ASP A 137 -8.71 -6.43 8.94
N ALA A 138 -8.49 -7.73 8.79
CA ALA A 138 -9.37 -8.62 8.03
C ALA A 138 -9.52 -8.18 6.56
N ARG A 139 -10.76 -7.98 6.09
CA ARG A 139 -11.08 -7.50 4.72
C ARG A 139 -11.55 -6.05 4.72
N PHE A 140 -11.33 -5.32 5.81
CA PHE A 140 -11.62 -3.90 5.85
C PHE A 140 -10.66 -3.13 4.95
N ASN A 141 -11.12 -1.96 4.52
CA ASN A 141 -10.36 -1.09 3.62
C ASN A 141 -10.33 0.32 4.18
N TYR A 142 -9.17 0.97 4.10
CA TYR A 142 -9.12 2.42 4.25
C TYR A 142 -9.79 3.05 3.05
N ARG A 143 -10.76 3.93 3.28
CA ARG A 143 -11.43 4.65 2.21
C ARG A 143 -10.80 6.03 2.02
N TYR A 144 -10.25 6.28 0.85
CA TYR A 144 -9.82 7.60 0.43
C TYR A 144 -10.97 8.32 -0.29
N SER A 145 -11.20 9.58 0.06
CA SER A 145 -12.16 10.44 -0.63
C SER A 145 -11.67 11.88 -0.63
N THR A 146 -11.90 12.58 -1.73
CA THR A 146 -11.61 14.00 -1.86
C THR A 146 -12.89 14.83 -1.73
N ALA A 147 -12.75 16.14 -1.52
CA ALA A 147 -13.90 17.04 -1.49
C ALA A 147 -14.71 17.02 -2.81
N ALA A 148 -14.06 16.74 -3.94
CA ALA A 148 -14.72 16.57 -5.22
C ALA A 148 -15.58 15.29 -5.26
N ASP A 149 -15.09 14.18 -4.68
CA ASP A 149 -15.83 12.91 -4.63
C ASP A 149 -17.08 12.98 -3.73
N ARG A 150 -17.09 13.86 -2.72
CA ARG A 150 -18.22 14.01 -1.80
C ARG A 150 -19.37 14.84 -2.35
N ARG A 151 -19.13 15.62 -3.41
CA ARG A 151 -20.16 16.46 -4.05
C ARG A 151 -20.92 15.74 -5.17
N ALA A 152 -20.46 14.54 -5.56
CA ALA A 152 -21.06 13.72 -6.60
C ALA A 152 -22.00 12.62 -6.05
N ASN A 153 -22.25 12.62 -4.74
CA ASN A 153 -23.09 11.66 -4.03
C ASN A 153 -24.28 12.37 -3.38
#